data_AF-A0A1H1RFI7-F1
#
_entry.id   AF-A0A1H1RFI7-F1
#
_cell.length_a   1.000
_cell.length_b   1.000
_cell.length_c   1.000
_cell.angle_alpha   90.00
_cell.angle_beta   90.00
_cell.angle_gamma   90.00
#
_symmetry.space_group_name_H-M   'P 1'
#
loop_
_entity.id
_entity.type
_entity.pdbx_description
1 polymer ?
#
loop_
_entity_poly.entity_id
_entity_poly.type
_entity_poly.pdbx_seq_one_letter_code
_entity_poly.pdbx_strand_id
1 'polypeptide(L)'
;MREIDGHSLDLTAPGSEVFATLVYQPRSHKFHAARKALQTLGASYRPELRAWRLTVNDDTIKPLQRLYARSSMALYAVEDGDELTAETFE
;
A
#
# COMPACT_ATOMS: atom_id res chain seq x y z
N MET A 1 9.16 -4.03 -10.41
CA MET A 1 8.07 -3.86 -9.43
C MET A 1 7.35 -5.19 -9.28
N ARG A 2 6.94 -5.54 -8.05
CA ARG A 2 6.27 -6.82 -7.79
C ARG A 2 5.10 -6.63 -6.83
N GLU A 3 3.94 -7.17 -7.18
CA GLU A 3 2.84 -7.34 -6.23
C GLU A 3 3.29 -8.33 -5.14
N ILE A 4 3.15 -7.91 -3.89
CA ILE A 4 3.52 -8.70 -2.72
C ILE A 4 2.27 -9.07 -1.94
N ASP A 5 2.28 -10.29 -1.39
CA ASP A 5 1.37 -10.63 -0.32
C ASP A 5 1.71 -9.76 0.88
N GLY A 6 0.71 -9.12 1.49
CA GLY A 6 0.91 -8.35 2.72
C GLY A 6 1.56 -9.17 3.82
N HIS A 7 1.34 -10.49 3.88
CA HIS A 7 2.02 -11.38 4.82
C HIS A 7 3.54 -11.49 4.61
N SER A 8 4.07 -11.05 3.47
CA SER A 8 5.51 -11.00 3.17
C SER A 8 6.15 -9.64 3.45
N LEU A 9 5.42 -8.67 4.02
CA LEU A 9 5.93 -7.31 4.31
C LEU A 9 7.12 -7.29 5.27
N ASP A 10 7.24 -8.28 6.15
CA ASP A 10 8.35 -8.47 7.07
C ASP A 10 9.64 -8.95 6.38
N LEU A 11 9.52 -9.47 5.15
CA LEU A 11 10.64 -9.84 4.30
C LEU A 11 11.17 -8.65 3.49
N THR A 12 10.42 -7.55 3.44
CA THR A 12 10.84 -6.32 2.77
C THR A 12 11.86 -5.58 3.63
N ALA A 13 12.93 -5.08 3.01
CA ALA A 13 13.97 -4.37 3.75
C ALA A 13 13.40 -3.12 4.46
N PRO A 14 13.79 -2.85 5.73
CA PRO A 14 13.42 -1.61 6.40
C PRO A 14 13.87 -0.40 5.57
N GLY A 15 12.98 0.58 5.44
CA GLY A 15 13.19 1.77 4.60
C GLY A 15 12.72 1.64 3.16
N SER A 16 12.37 0.44 2.68
CA SER A 16 11.79 0.28 1.35
C SER A 16 10.44 0.98 1.21
N GLU A 17 10.14 1.45 -0.01
CA GLU A 17 8.83 1.99 -0.35
C GLU A 17 7.89 0.88 -0.83
N VAL A 18 6.68 0.88 -0.29
CA VAL A 18 5.57 0.02 -0.71
C VAL A 18 4.40 0.89 -1.12
N PHE A 19 3.71 0.49 -2.17
CA PHE A 19 2.53 1.14 -2.69
C PHE A 19 1.30 0.28 -2.43
N ALA A 20 0.25 0.92 -1.94
CA ALA A 20 -1.04 0.30 -1.67
C ALA A 20 -2.10 0.85 -2.61
N THR A 21 -2.77 -0.01 -3.36
CA THR A 21 -3.91 0.36 -4.21
C THR A 21 -5.21 -0.07 -3.55
N LEU A 22 -6.22 0.80 -3.58
CA LEU A 22 -7.55 0.48 -3.06
C LEU A 22 -8.52 0.41 -4.23
N VAL A 23 -9.31 -0.66 -4.30
CA VAL A 23 -10.44 -0.71 -5.24
C VAL A 23 -11.38 0.46 -4.94
N TYR A 24 -11.56 1.35 -5.92
CA TYR A 24 -12.35 2.57 -5.74
C TYR A 24 -13.83 2.24 -5.52
N GLN A 25 -14.30 2.44 -4.29
CA GLN A 25 -15.68 2.18 -3.89
C GLN A 25 -16.18 3.30 -2.97
N PRO A 26 -16.60 4.46 -3.50
CA PRO A 26 -16.87 5.66 -2.71
C PRO A 26 -18.05 5.53 -1.73
N ARG A 27 -18.92 4.51 -1.91
CA ARG A 27 -20.02 4.21 -0.99
C ARG A 27 -19.68 3.13 0.04
N SER A 28 -18.50 2.52 -0.05
CA SER A 28 -18.09 1.41 0.82
C SER A 28 -17.45 1.94 2.10
N HIS A 29 -18.01 1.55 3.25
CA HIS A 29 -17.39 1.85 4.55
C HIS A 29 -15.97 1.25 4.66
N LYS A 30 -15.72 0.10 4.02
CA LYS A 30 -14.40 -0.54 4.00
C LYS A 30 -13.37 0.32 3.27
N PHE A 31 -13.76 0.93 2.14
CA PHE A 31 -12.90 1.85 1.40
C PHE A 31 -12.50 3.07 2.23
N HIS A 32 -13.48 3.72 2.89
CA HIS A 32 -13.20 4.88 3.76
C HIS A 32 -12.35 4.51 4.97
N ALA A 33 -12.62 3.36 5.59
CA ALA A 33 -11.83 2.86 6.72
C ALA A 33 -10.39 2.56 6.31
N ALA A 34 -10.18 1.90 5.16
CA ALA A 34 -8.84 1.61 4.64
C ALA A 34 -8.07 2.88 4.30
N ARG A 35 -8.73 3.83 3.63
CA ARG A 35 -8.17 5.15 3.34
C ARG A 35 -7.70 5.88 4.61
N LYS A 36 -8.55 5.92 5.64
CA LYS A 36 -8.22 6.55 6.93
C LYS A 36 -7.08 5.84 7.65
N ALA A 37 -7.05 4.51 7.58
CA ALA A 37 -5.97 3.71 8.15
C ALA A 37 -4.63 4.02 7.48
N LEU A 38 -4.57 4.05 6.14
CA LEU A 38 -3.37 4.42 5.39
C LEU A 38 -2.87 5.82 5.75
N GLN A 39 -3.77 6.79 5.86
CA GLN A 39 -3.42 8.15 6.31
C GLN A 39 -2.83 8.17 7.73
N THR A 40 -3.40 7.36 8.63
CA THR A 40 -2.93 7.26 10.03
C THR A 40 -1.55 6.60 10.12
N LEU A 41 -1.22 5.72 9.18
CA LEU A 41 0.10 5.12 9.04
C LEU A 41 1.13 6.04 8.39
N GLY A 42 0.74 7.28 8.03
CA GLY A 42 1.62 8.24 7.37
C GLY A 42 1.78 8.00 5.86
N ALA A 43 0.91 7.19 5.24
CA ALA A 43 0.95 6.99 3.80
C ALA A 43 0.57 8.28 3.05
N SER A 44 1.30 8.57 1.97
CA SER A 44 1.02 9.70 1.08
C SER A 44 0.35 9.21 -0.20
N TYR A 45 -0.81 9.77 -0.53
CA TYR A 45 -1.49 9.43 -1.78
C TYR A 45 -0.80 10.12 -2.96
N ARG A 46 -0.51 9.35 -4.02
CA ARG A 46 0.10 9.79 -5.27
C ARG A 46 -0.97 9.72 -6.37
N PRO A 47 -1.68 10.82 -6.67
CA PRO A 47 -2.77 10.83 -7.65
C PRO A 47 -2.35 10.31 -9.03
N GLU A 48 -1.11 10.59 -9.43
CA GLU A 48 -0.50 10.18 -10.69
C GLU A 48 -0.31 8.66 -10.81
N LEU A 49 -0.24 7.95 -9.68
CA LEU A 49 -0.14 6.49 -9.62
C LEU A 49 -1.45 5.82 -9.14
N ARG A 50 -2.43 6.64 -8.71
CA ARG A 50 -3.65 6.18 -8.01
C ARG A 50 -3.38 5.25 -6.82
N ALA A 51 -2.22 5.43 -6.18
CA ALA A 51 -1.71 4.54 -5.14
C ALA A 51 -1.26 5.33 -3.89
N TRP A 52 -1.21 4.65 -2.76
CA TRP A 52 -0.73 5.17 -1.48
C TRP A 52 0.70 4.71 -1.24
N ARG A 53 1.64 5.65 -1.16
CA ARG A 53 3.04 5.39 -0.84
C ARG A 53 3.24 5.30 0.66
N LEU A 54 3.88 4.24 1.14
CA LEU A 54 4.26 4.03 2.54
C LEU A 54 5.71 3.54 2.62
N THR A 55 6.43 3.96 3.65
CA THR A 55 7.75 3.40 3.97
C THR A 55 7.60 2.23 4.95
N VAL A 56 8.25 1.12 4.65
CA VAL A 56 8.25 -0.08 5.50
C VAL A 56 9.20 0.15 6.69
N ASN A 57 8.67 0.00 7.89
CA ASN A 57 9.42 0.00 9.14
C ASN A 57 8.66 -0.84 10.20
N ASP A 58 9.28 -1.06 11.36
CA ASP A 58 8.71 -1.88 12.43
C ASP A 58 7.31 -1.42 12.89
N ASP A 59 7.04 -0.12 12.82
CA ASP A 59 5.78 0.49 13.21
C ASP A 59 4.69 0.35 12.13
N THR A 60 5.06 0.21 10.85
CA THR A 60 4.12 0.14 9.73
C THR A 60 3.78 -1.28 9.29
N ILE A 61 4.69 -2.25 9.45
CA ILE A 61 4.52 -3.64 8.97
C ILE A 61 3.24 -4.28 9.53
N LYS A 62 3.12 -4.40 10.85
CA LYS A 62 1.98 -5.10 11.47
C LYS A 62 0.63 -4.42 11.21
N PRO A 63 0.52 -3.08 11.31
CA PRO A 63 -0.72 -2.40 10.94
C PRO A 63 -1.08 -2.58 9.46
N LEU A 64 -0.11 -2.51 8.54
CA LEU A 64 -0.35 -2.68 7.11
C LEU A 64 -0.79 -4.11 6.79
N GLN A 65 -0.17 -5.13 7.38
CA GLN A 65 -0.59 -6.53 7.30
C GLN A 65 -2.03 -6.73 7.75
N ARG A 66 -2.42 -6.14 8.89
CA ARG A 66 -3.79 -6.21 9.41
C ARG A 66 -4.79 -5.53 8.48
N LEU A 67 -4.39 -4.42 7.87
CA LEU A 67 -5.21 -3.69 6.92
C LEU A 67 -5.41 -4.50 5.63
N TYR A 68 -4.34 -5.05 5.08
CA TYR A 68 -4.35 -5.92 3.90
C TYR A 68 -5.31 -7.10 4.08
N ALA A 69 -5.20 -7.83 5.20
CA ALA A 69 -6.07 -8.97 5.47
C ALA A 69 -7.58 -8.64 5.61
N ARG A 70 -7.94 -7.35 5.78
CA ARG A 70 -9.32 -6.89 6.03
C ARG A 70 -9.89 -6.07 4.89
N SER A 71 -9.11 -5.76 3.86
CA SER A 71 -9.49 -4.87 2.77
C SER A 71 -9.22 -5.51 1.41
N SER A 72 -9.91 -5.04 0.38
CA SER A 72 -9.62 -5.37 -1.02
C SER A 72 -8.51 -4.45 -1.53
N MET A 73 -7.34 -4.56 -0.91
CA MET A 73 -6.15 -3.76 -1.20
C MET A 73 -5.09 -4.65 -1.87
N ALA A 74 -4.39 -4.14 -2.87
CA ALA A 74 -3.17 -4.76 -3.38
C ALA A 74 -1.95 -3.98 -2.89
N LEU A 75 -0.83 -4.68 -2.70
CA LEU A 75 0.43 -4.12 -2.21
C LEU A 75 1.53 -4.39 -3.22
N TYR A 76 2.37 -3.40 -3.47
CA TYR A 76 3.46 -3.49 -4.43
C TYR A 76 4.74 -3.00 -3.78
N ALA A 77 5.77 -3.85 -3.80
CA ALA A 77 7.12 -3.43 -3.44
C ALA A 77 7.81 -2.85 -4.67
N VAL A 78 8.50 -1.72 -4.46
CA VAL A 78 9.29 -1.03 -5.49
C VAL A 78 10.76 -1.30 -5.20
N GLU A 79 11.46 -1.75 -6.23
CA GLU A 79 12.91 -1.95 -6.21
C GLU A 79 13.60 -0.75 -6.90
N ASP A 80 14.86 -0.50 -6.54
CA ASP A 80 15.64 0.59 -7.14
C ASP A 80 15.71 0.42 -8.67
N GLY A 81 15.27 1.46 -9.40
CA GLY A 81 15.25 1.48 -10.87
C GLY A 81 13.91 1.09 -11.50
N ASP A 82 12.89 0.76 -10.70
CA ASP A 82 11.54 0.53 -11.20
C ASP A 82 10.89 1.82 -11.73
N GLU A 83 10.37 1.75 -12.96
CA GLU A 83 9.56 2.82 -13.53
C GLU A 83 8.12 2.73 -12.99
N LEU A 84 7.64 3.80 -12.35
CA LEU A 84 6.32 3.86 -11.73
C LEU A 84 5.34 4.59 -12.65
N THR A 85 4.36 3.86 -13.20
CA THR A 85 3.28 4.43 -14.01
C THR A 85 1.91 4.07 -13.43
N ALA A 86 0.86 4.81 -13.81
CA ALA A 86 -0.51 4.51 -13.38
C ALA A 86 -0.95 3.10 -13.82
N GLU A 87 -0.54 2.68 -15.02
CA GLU A 87 -0.84 1.36 -15.60
C GLU A 87 -0.22 0.22 -14.79
N THR A 88 0.83 0.49 -14.02
CA THR A 88 1.47 -0.53 -13.18
C THR A 88 0.60 -0.96 -12.00
N PHE A 89 -0.44 -0.18 -11.68
CA PHE A 89 -1.30 -0.33 -10.51
C PHE A 89 -2.76 -0.71 -10.87
N GLU A 90 -3.06 -1.02 -12.14
CA GLU A 90 -4.39 -1.42 -12.64
C GLU A 90 -4.61 -2.95 -12.66
#